data_AF-A0A225UW97-F1
#
_entry.id   AF-A0A225UW97-F1
#
_cell.length_a   1.000
_cell.length_b   1.000
_cell.length_c   1.000
_cell.angle_alpha   90.00
_cell.angle_beta   90.00
_cell.angle_gamma   90.00
#
_symmetry.space_group_name_H-M   'P 1'
#
loop_
_entity.id
_entity.type
_entity.pdbx_description
1 polymer ?
#
loop_
_entity_poly.entity_id
_entity_poly.type
_entity_poly.pdbx_seq_one_letter_code
_entity_poly.pdbx_strand_id
1 'polypeptide(L)'
;MFKGVVIANNNYTRDIAEGAIRSGAADLVGFGRPYISNPDLAERFQNDWPIEPLAGHEVYYNPKLQGKYYNDYPAYTVQDGLHN
;
A
#
# COMPACT_ATOMS: atom_id res chain seq x y z
N MET A 1 -8.62 29.38 5.19
CA MET A 1 -8.20 28.12 4.53
C MET A 1 -6.75 27.84 4.88
N PHE A 2 -6.41 26.57 5.08
CA PHE A 2 -5.03 26.13 5.31
C PHE A 2 -4.21 26.29 4.01
N LYS A 3 -2.89 26.54 4.12
CA LYS A 3 -2.00 26.81 2.97
C LYS A 3 -0.74 25.92 2.94
N GLY A 4 -0.63 24.96 3.85
CA GLY A 4 0.48 24.02 3.86
C GLY A 4 0.16 22.75 3.08
N VAL A 5 1.12 21.84 3.06
CA VAL A 5 0.97 20.50 2.47
C VAL A 5 -0.05 19.69 3.27
N VAL A 6 -0.96 19.03 2.57
CA VAL A 6 -1.99 18.15 3.13
C VAL A 6 -1.69 16.70 2.77
N ILE A 7 -1.54 15.86 3.81
CA ILE A 7 -1.46 14.41 3.67
C ILE A 7 -2.79 13.81 4.12
N ALA A 8 -3.57 13.30 3.17
CA ALA A 8 -4.77 12.55 3.48
C ALA A 8 -4.42 11.09 3.82
N ASN A 9 -5.22 10.44 4.65
CA ASN A 9 -5.11 9.02 4.93
C ASN A 9 -6.50 8.49 5.33
N ASN A 10 -6.56 7.17 5.56
CA ASN A 10 -7.73 6.39 5.98
C ASN A 10 -8.62 5.87 4.83
N ASN A 11 -8.62 4.54 4.65
CA ASN A 11 -9.43 3.80 3.67
C ASN A 11 -9.29 4.20 2.20
N TYR A 12 -8.18 4.83 1.82
CA TYR A 12 -7.89 5.08 0.42
C TYR A 12 -7.56 3.78 -0.33
N THR A 13 -8.19 3.61 -1.48
CA THR A 13 -7.73 2.75 -2.58
C THR A 13 -6.88 3.58 -3.55
N ARG A 14 -6.22 2.94 -4.51
CA ARG A 14 -5.42 3.64 -5.53
C ARG A 14 -6.24 4.68 -6.29
N ASP A 15 -7.39 4.28 -6.81
CA ASP A 15 -8.28 5.13 -7.62
C ASP A 15 -8.81 6.34 -6.82
N ILE A 16 -9.23 6.12 -5.57
CA ILE A 16 -9.68 7.22 -4.70
C ILE A 16 -8.50 8.17 -4.38
N ALA A 17 -7.31 7.63 -4.14
CA ALA A 17 -6.12 8.44 -3.83
C ALA A 17 -5.70 9.30 -5.01
N GLU A 18 -5.66 8.71 -6.21
CA GLU A 18 -5.36 9.44 -7.43
C GLU A 18 -6.42 10.53 -7.71
N GLY A 19 -7.70 10.26 -7.43
CA GLY A 19 -8.77 11.26 -7.52
C GLY A 19 -8.60 12.42 -6.53
N ALA A 20 -8.21 12.14 -5.29
CA ALA A 20 -7.97 13.16 -4.28
C ALA A 20 -6.78 14.07 -4.64
N ILE A 21 -5.70 13.49 -5.18
CA ILE A 21 -4.55 14.26 -5.67
C ILE A 21 -4.94 15.09 -6.90
N ARG A 22 -5.59 14.49 -7.90
CA ARG A 22 -5.98 15.19 -9.14
C ARG A 22 -6.96 16.34 -8.92
N SER A 23 -7.82 16.23 -7.91
CA SER A 23 -8.77 17.29 -7.55
C SER A 23 -8.18 18.40 -6.68
N GLY A 24 -6.94 18.24 -6.19
CA GLY A 24 -6.31 19.17 -5.25
C GLY A 24 -6.88 19.09 -3.82
N ALA A 25 -7.63 18.02 -3.49
CA ALA A 25 -8.14 17.80 -2.14
C ALA A 25 -7.03 17.39 -1.15
N ALA A 26 -5.94 16.80 -1.65
CA ALA A 26 -4.74 16.48 -0.90
C ALA A 26 -3.51 16.54 -1.81
N ASP A 27 -2.34 16.83 -1.24
CA ASP A 27 -1.06 16.81 -1.95
C ASP A 27 -0.44 15.40 -1.95
N LEU A 28 -0.71 14.63 -0.88
CA LEU A 28 -0.18 13.30 -0.63
C LEU A 28 -1.24 12.40 0.00
N VAL A 29 -1.12 11.08 -0.20
CA VAL A 29 -1.98 10.08 0.43
C VAL A 29 -1.14 9.02 1.13
N GLY A 30 -1.41 8.80 2.42
CA GLY A 30 -0.78 7.76 3.23
C GLY A 30 -1.59 6.46 3.28
N PHE A 31 -0.91 5.34 3.08
CA PHE A 31 -1.48 3.99 3.17
C PHE A 31 -0.85 3.23 4.35
N GLY A 32 -1.68 2.71 5.26
CA GLY A 32 -1.23 1.90 6.39
C GLY A 32 -1.39 0.41 6.14
N ARG A 33 -2.60 -0.11 6.36
CA ARG A 33 -2.94 -1.55 6.22
C ARG A 33 -2.50 -2.18 4.89
N PRO A 34 -2.67 -1.53 3.72
CA PRO A 34 -2.20 -2.10 2.46
C PRO A 34 -0.69 -2.32 2.42
N TYR A 35 0.10 -1.42 3.04
CA TYR A 35 1.56 -1.52 3.10
C TYR A 35 2.05 -2.63 4.05
N ILE A 36 1.21 -3.08 5.01
CA ILE A 36 1.60 -4.19 5.91
C ILE A 36 1.83 -5.47 5.11
N SER A 37 0.91 -5.83 4.21
CA SER A 37 1.01 -7.06 3.40
C SER A 37 1.67 -6.87 2.04
N ASN A 38 1.92 -5.63 1.62
CA ASN A 38 2.53 -5.29 0.34
C ASN A 38 3.73 -4.35 0.59
N PRO A 39 4.95 -4.88 0.78
CA PRO A 39 6.13 -4.04 1.05
C PRO A 39 6.48 -3.11 -0.13
N ASP A 40 6.01 -3.45 -1.32
CA ASP A 40 6.22 -2.80 -2.61
C ASP A 40 4.93 -2.16 -3.17
N LEU A 41 4.04 -1.69 -2.29
CA LEU A 41 2.72 -1.18 -2.68
C LEU A 41 2.79 -0.04 -3.71
N ALA A 42 3.76 0.87 -3.58
CA ALA A 42 3.93 1.97 -4.52
C ALA A 42 4.26 1.46 -5.93
N GLU A 43 5.18 0.50 -6.03
CA GLU A 43 5.55 -0.17 -7.28
C GLU A 43 4.38 -0.92 -7.88
N ARG A 44 3.59 -1.61 -7.04
CA ARG A 44 2.36 -2.29 -7.49
C ARG A 44 1.36 -1.31 -8.08
N PHE A 45 1.12 -0.17 -7.41
CA PHE A 45 0.25 0.87 -7.96
C PHE A 45 0.82 1.47 -9.24
N GLN A 46 2.12 1.71 -9.32
CA GLN A 46 2.74 2.30 -10.51
C GLN A 46 2.64 1.38 -11.73
N ASN A 47 2.84 0.07 -11.54
CA ASN A 47 2.89 -0.92 -12.63
C ASN A 47 1.56 -1.66 -12.84
N ASP A 48 0.52 -1.29 -12.09
CA ASP A 48 -0.78 -1.98 -12.10
C ASP A 48 -0.67 -3.48 -11.75
N TRP A 49 0.25 -3.83 -10.85
CA TRP A 49 0.39 -5.20 -10.37
C TRP A 49 -0.68 -5.53 -9.31
N PRO A 50 -1.07 -6.81 -9.20
CA PRO A 50 -1.99 -7.25 -8.16
C PRO A 50 -1.47 -6.91 -6.76
N ILE A 51 -2.36 -6.41 -5.90
CA ILE A 51 -2.09 -6.24 -4.47
C ILE A 51 -2.48 -7.50 -3.71
N GLU A 52 -1.67 -7.87 -2.73
CA GLU A 52 -2.03 -8.89 -1.75
C GLU A 52 -3.21 -8.42 -0.89
N PRO A 53 -4.07 -9.36 -0.45
CA PRO A 53 -5.10 -9.07 0.54
C PRO A 53 -4.53 -8.40 1.79
N LEU A 54 -5.36 -7.61 2.47
CA LEU A 54 -4.96 -7.01 3.75
C LEU A 54 -4.62 -8.11 4.75
N ALA A 55 -3.51 -7.92 5.47
CA ALA A 55 -3.19 -8.75 6.61
C ALA A 55 -4.35 -8.73 7.63
N GLY A 56 -4.61 -9.89 8.24
CA GLY A 56 -5.63 -10.01 9.27
C GLY A 56 -5.30 -9.21 10.53
N HIS A 57 -6.33 -8.87 11.30
CA HIS A 57 -6.17 -8.04 12.50
C HIS A 57 -5.28 -8.69 13.58
N GLU A 58 -5.17 -10.01 13.56
CA GLU A 58 -4.28 -10.81 14.41
C GLU A 58 -2.79 -10.57 14.14
N VAL A 59 -2.42 -9.93 13.03
CA VAL A 59 -1.04 -9.60 12.69
C VAL A 59 -0.60 -8.27 13.31
N TYR A 60 -1.50 -7.28 13.37
CA TYR A 60 -1.12 -5.88 13.59
C TYR A 60 -0.39 -5.62 14.92
N TYR A 61 -0.72 -6.37 15.97
CA TYR A 61 -0.24 -6.11 17.32
C TYR A 61 0.14 -7.38 18.09
N ASN A 62 0.55 -8.45 17.39
CA ASN A 62 0.71 -9.77 18.00
C ASN A 62 2.18 -10.15 18.23
N PRO A 63 2.70 -9.99 19.46
CA PRO A 63 4.09 -10.32 19.78
C PRO A 63 4.37 -11.84 19.72
N LYS A 64 3.34 -12.70 19.78
CA LYS A 64 3.52 -14.16 19.73
C LYS A 64 3.93 -14.67 18.36
N LEU A 65 3.80 -13.85 17.31
CA LEU A 65 4.23 -14.19 15.96
C LEU A 65 5.76 -14.17 15.80
N GLN A 66 6.51 -13.66 16.79
CA GLN A 66 7.98 -13.65 16.79
C GLN A 66 8.59 -13.04 15.50
N GLY A 67 7.93 -12.00 14.96
CA GLY A 67 8.36 -11.32 13.73
C GLY A 67 7.77 -11.88 12.43
N LYS A 68 7.07 -13.02 12.48
CA LYS A 68 6.31 -13.51 11.32
C LYS A 68 5.21 -12.51 10.95
N TYR A 69 5.04 -12.27 9.66
CA TYR A 69 4.14 -11.25 9.09
C TYR A 69 4.51 -9.80 9.49
N TYR A 70 5.79 -9.55 9.78
CA TYR A 70 6.29 -8.19 10.05
C TYR A 70 7.25 -7.72 8.95
N ASN A 71 8.26 -8.53 8.61
CA ASN A 71 9.29 -8.20 7.62
C ASN A 71 9.50 -9.30 6.56
N ASP A 72 8.59 -10.27 6.48
CA ASP A 72 8.67 -11.48 5.65
C ASP A 72 7.55 -11.57 4.59
N TYR A 73 6.77 -10.51 4.40
CA TYR A 73 5.87 -10.42 3.24
C TYR A 73 6.67 -10.34 1.94
N PRO A 74 6.32 -11.13 0.91
CA PRO A 74 7.04 -11.11 -0.35
C PRO A 74 6.70 -9.87 -1.17
N ALA A 75 7.71 -9.30 -1.83
CA ALA A 75 7.50 -8.36 -2.93
C ALA A 75 6.94 -9.11 -4.16
N TYR A 76 6.28 -8.37 -5.06
CA TYR A 76 5.79 -8.92 -6.31
C TYR A 76 6.97 -9.40 -7.18
N THR A 77 6.88 -10.63 -7.67
CA THR A 77 7.87 -11.18 -8.61
C THR A 77 7.36 -10.99 -10.03
N VAL A 78 8.03 -10.14 -10.80
CA VAL A 78 7.73 -9.96 -12.22
C VAL A 78 8.02 -11.27 -12.94
N GLN A 79 6.98 -11.87 -13.52
CA GLN A 79 7.16 -12.99 -14.44
C GLN A 79 7.51 -12.42 -15.81
N ASP A 80 8.80 -12.38 -16.15
CA ASP A 80 9.24 -12.05 -17.50
C ASP A 80 8.75 -13.13 -18.46
N GLY A 81 7.76 -12.77 -19.29
CA GLY A 81 7.14 -13.66 -20.27
C GLY A 81 8.01 -13.97 -21.50
N LEU A 82 9.33 -14.16 -21.34
CA LEU A 82 10.24 -14.45 -22.45
C LEU A 82 11.24 -15.56 -22.09
N HIS A 83 10.75 -16.79 -22.01
CA HIS A 83 11.51 -17.99 -22.41
C HIS A 83 10.52 -19.07 -22.88
N ASN A 84 10.13 -19.00 -24.15
CA ASN A 84 9.87 -20.13 -25.05
C ASN A 84 10.00 -19.64 -26.49
#